data_AF-A0A6N8FI88-F1
#
_entry.id   AF-A0A6N8FI88-F1
#
_cell.length_a   1.000
_cell.length_b   1.000
_cell.length_c   1.000
_cell.angle_alpha   90.00
_cell.angle_beta   90.00
_cell.angle_gamma   90.00
#
_symmetry.space_group_name_H-M   'P 1'
#
loop_
_entity.id
_entity.type
_entity.pdbx_description
1 polymer ?
#
loop_
_entity_poly.entity_id
_entity_poly.type
_entity_poly.pdbx_seq_one_letter_code
_entity_poly.pdbx_strand_id
1 'polypeptide(L)'
;MLILLLFIRSENIVQFIKPKNNNADKVDWLISEQVREIVKNYAEYCEYSESEVVDMFLKNLLKDEEFLKWIDGIRNNKRMIRKMGIEDVMEGQKLG
;
A
#
# COMPACT_ATOMS: atom_id res chain seq x y z
N MET A 1 -24.81 -17.85 18.75
CA MET A 1 -24.84 -17.05 17.49
C MET A 1 -24.12 -15.69 17.59
N LEU A 2 -23.52 -15.33 18.74
CA LEU A 2 -22.72 -14.09 18.89
C LEU A 2 -21.20 -14.30 18.71
N ILE A 3 -20.69 -15.52 18.95
CA ILE A 3 -19.26 -15.84 18.81
C ILE A 3 -18.83 -15.93 17.34
N LEU A 4 -19.74 -16.29 16.43
CA LEU A 4 -19.43 -16.39 14.99
C LEU A 4 -19.22 -15.01 14.33
N LEU A 5 -19.91 -13.97 14.82
CA LEU A 5 -19.79 -12.60 14.30
C LEU A 5 -18.47 -11.92 14.68
N LEU A 6 -17.87 -12.30 15.83
CA LEU A 6 -16.55 -11.79 16.23
C LEU A 6 -15.41 -12.39 15.42
N PHE A 7 -15.59 -13.58 14.84
CA PHE A 7 -14.58 -14.24 14.01
C PHE A 7 -14.59 -13.76 12.55
N ILE A 8 -15.73 -13.26 12.05
CA ILE A 8 -15.84 -12.67 10.70
C ILE A 8 -15.21 -11.28 10.62
N ARG A 9 -14.85 -10.66 11.76
CA ARG A 9 -13.97 -9.49 11.81
C ARG A 9 -12.50 -9.89 11.54
N SER A 10 -12.31 -10.78 10.57
CA SER A 10 -11.02 -11.06 9.96
C SER A 10 -10.57 -9.79 9.28
N GLU A 11 -9.43 -9.26 9.69
CA GLU A 11 -8.80 -8.14 9.01
C GLU A 11 -8.72 -8.45 7.51
N ASN A 12 -9.07 -7.48 6.66
CA ASN A 12 -8.83 -7.59 5.23
C ASN A 12 -7.32 -7.60 5.02
N ILE A 13 -6.73 -8.79 4.90
CA ILE A 13 -5.29 -8.96 4.68
C ILE A 13 -4.98 -8.51 3.25
N VAL A 14 -4.40 -7.32 3.11
CA VAL A 14 -3.81 -6.90 1.84
C VAL A 14 -2.61 -7.80 1.57
N GLN A 15 -2.63 -8.51 0.44
CA GLN A 15 -1.51 -9.35 0.05
C GLN A 15 -0.41 -8.48 -0.58
N PHE A 16 0.71 -8.31 0.13
CA PHE A 16 1.84 -7.52 -0.36
C PHE A 16 2.75 -8.30 -1.31
N ILE A 17 3.38 -7.56 -2.22
CA ILE A 17 4.21 -8.10 -3.30
C ILE A 17 5.64 -8.28 -2.78
N LYS A 18 6.21 -9.48 -2.93
CA LYS A 18 7.61 -9.73 -2.57
C LYS A 18 8.58 -9.13 -3.61
N PRO A 19 9.72 -8.59 -3.17
CA PRO A 19 10.70 -8.01 -4.09
C PRO A 19 11.24 -9.06 -5.05
N LYS A 20 11.34 -8.72 -6.34
CA LYS A 20 12.01 -9.52 -7.38
C LYS A 20 13.29 -8.82 -7.80
N ASN A 21 14.40 -9.55 -7.89
CA ASN A 21 15.69 -9.01 -8.30
C ASN A 21 15.75 -8.92 -9.84
N ASN A 22 15.10 -7.91 -10.41
CA ASN A 22 15.16 -7.62 -11.84
C ASN A 22 15.57 -6.16 -12.07
N ASN A 23 16.43 -5.93 -13.07
CA ASN A 23 16.67 -4.61 -13.64
C ASN A 23 15.35 -4.14 -14.28
N ALA A 24 14.57 -3.36 -13.55
CA ALA A 24 13.29 -2.85 -14.05
C ALA A 24 13.53 -1.66 -14.98
N ASP A 25 12.88 -1.69 -16.15
CA ASP A 25 12.85 -0.56 -17.07
C ASP A 25 12.10 0.63 -16.45
N LYS A 26 12.38 1.83 -16.94
CA LYS A 26 11.74 3.08 -16.50
C LYS A 26 10.27 3.05 -16.95
N VAL A 27 9.33 2.97 -16.01
CA VAL A 27 7.90 2.75 -16.32
C VAL A 27 7.15 4.08 -16.43
N ASP A 28 6.54 4.34 -17.58
CA ASP A 28 5.30 5.12 -17.69
C ASP A 28 4.15 4.15 -17.34
N TRP A 29 3.34 4.49 -16.34
CA TRP A 29 2.37 3.56 -15.74
C TRP A 29 1.35 3.03 -16.76
N LEU A 30 1.51 1.78 -17.17
CA LEU A 30 0.56 1.06 -18.03
C LEU A 30 -0.27 0.11 -17.15
N ILE A 31 -1.53 0.49 -16.93
CA ILE A 31 -2.52 -0.33 -16.21
C ILE A 31 -3.37 -1.07 -17.25
N SER A 32 -3.59 -2.38 -17.06
CA SER A 32 -4.41 -3.17 -17.99
C SER A 32 -5.85 -2.65 -18.04
N GLU A 33 -6.54 -2.87 -19.15
CA GLU A 33 -7.96 -2.55 -19.30
C GLU A 33 -8.82 -3.19 -18.20
N GLN A 34 -8.55 -4.46 -17.89
CA GLN A 34 -9.24 -5.16 -16.80
C GLN A 34 -9.10 -4.44 -15.45
N VAL A 35 -7.90 -3.98 -15.08
CA VAL A 35 -7.68 -3.29 -13.81
C VAL A 35 -8.36 -1.92 -13.80
N ARG A 36 -8.37 -1.20 -14.93
CA ARG A 36 -9.13 0.06 -15.04
C ARG A 36 -10.62 -0.15 -14.82
N GLU A 37 -11.19 -1.20 -15.41
CA GLU A 37 -12.60 -1.53 -15.20
C GLU A 37 -12.91 -1.91 -13.74
N ILE A 38 -12.00 -2.64 -13.07
CA ILE A 38 -12.13 -2.92 -11.63
C ILE A 38 -12.16 -1.62 -10.82
N VAL A 39 -11.20 -0.71 -11.06
CA VAL A 39 -11.11 0.57 -10.34
C VAL A 39 -12.37 1.40 -10.57
N LYS A 40 -12.85 1.49 -11.81
CA LYS A 40 -14.07 2.21 -12.16
C LYS A 40 -15.29 1.69 -11.40
N ASN A 41 -15.56 0.38 -11.48
CA ASN A 41 -16.72 -0.22 -10.79
C ASN A 41 -16.61 -0.08 -9.27
N TYR A 42 -15.40 -0.16 -8.71
CA TYR A 42 -15.19 0.03 -7.28
C TYR A 42 -15.37 1.49 -6.85
N ALA A 43 -14.92 2.44 -7.67
CA ALA A 43 -15.11 3.87 -7.45
C ALA A 43 -16.59 4.24 -7.47
N GLU A 44 -17.36 3.72 -8.44
CA GLU A 44 -18.82 3.85 -8.49
C GLU A 44 -19.49 3.26 -7.24
N TYR A 45 -19.07 2.07 -6.81
CA TYR A 45 -19.60 1.41 -5.60
C TYR A 45 -19.36 2.19 -4.32
N CYS A 46 -18.19 2.82 -4.17
CA CYS A 46 -17.83 3.59 -2.97
C CYS A 46 -18.14 5.09 -3.06
N GLU A 47 -18.73 5.55 -4.17
CA GLU A 47 -19.04 6.97 -4.43
C GLU A 47 -17.80 7.89 -4.38
N TYR A 48 -16.67 7.38 -4.86
CA TYR A 48 -15.42 8.15 -5.02
C TYR A 48 -15.03 8.26 -6.50
N SER A 49 -14.11 9.16 -6.80
CA SER A 49 -13.44 9.17 -8.11
C SER A 49 -12.44 8.01 -8.22
N GLU A 50 -12.18 7.54 -9.44
CA GLU A 50 -11.14 6.53 -9.70
C GLU A 50 -9.78 6.94 -9.13
N SER A 51 -9.43 8.23 -9.24
CA SER A 51 -8.18 8.79 -8.70
C SER A 51 -8.09 8.68 -7.18
N GLU A 52 -9.18 8.97 -6.46
CA GLU A 52 -9.23 8.85 -5.00
C GLU A 52 -9.08 7.40 -4.55
N VAL A 53 -9.78 6.48 -5.22
CA VAL A 53 -9.66 5.04 -4.95
C VAL A 53 -8.22 4.57 -5.13
N VAL A 54 -7.58 4.94 -6.24
CA VAL A 54 -6.18 4.56 -6.52
C VAL A 54 -5.24 5.16 -5.46
N ASP A 55 -5.37 6.44 -5.13
CA ASP A 55 -4.50 7.09 -4.14
C ASP A 55 -4.66 6.46 -2.74
N MET A 56 -5.90 6.28 -2.28
CA MET A 56 -6.19 5.63 -1.00
C MET A 56 -5.69 4.18 -0.97
N PHE A 57 -5.90 3.44 -2.04
CA PHE A 57 -5.51 2.03 -2.09
C PHE A 57 -3.98 1.87 -2.13
N LEU A 58 -3.27 2.66 -2.94
CA LEU A 58 -1.82 2.58 -3.06
C LEU A 58 -1.10 3.01 -1.77
N LYS A 59 -1.68 3.91 -0.98
CA LYS A 59 -1.16 4.26 0.36
C LYS A 59 -1.12 3.05 1.31
N ASN A 60 -1.91 1.99 1.07
CA ASN A 60 -1.82 0.76 1.85
C ASN A 60 -0.47 0.04 1.70
N LEU A 61 0.34 0.33 0.67
CA LEU A 61 1.70 -0.21 0.54
C LEU A 61 2.59 0.17 1.74
N LEU A 62 2.29 1.28 2.40
CA LEU A 62 2.99 1.71 3.61
C LEU A 62 2.65 0.87 4.85
N LYS A 63 1.71 -0.08 4.74
CA LYS A 63 1.40 -1.06 5.79
C LYS A 63 2.22 -2.35 5.66
N ASP A 64 3.03 -2.50 4.61
CA ASP A 64 3.94 -3.63 4.46
C ASP A 64 5.17 -3.46 5.36
N GLU A 65 5.21 -4.19 6.48
CA GLU A 65 6.34 -4.14 7.42
C GLU A 65 7.68 -4.50 6.78
N GLU A 66 7.71 -5.42 5.81
CA GLU A 66 8.95 -5.78 5.13
C GLU A 66 9.44 -4.65 4.23
N PHE A 67 8.52 -3.94 3.59
CA PHE A 67 8.84 -2.74 2.83
C PHE A 67 9.38 -1.62 3.72
N LEU A 68 8.76 -1.38 4.88
CA LEU A 68 9.24 -0.39 5.85
C LEU A 68 10.64 -0.75 6.40
N LYS A 69 10.87 -2.03 6.73
CA LYS A 69 12.20 -2.53 7.14
C LYS A 69 13.25 -2.34 6.05
N TRP A 70 12.88 -2.59 4.79
CA TRP A 70 13.77 -2.34 3.66
C TRP A 70 14.12 -0.85 3.52
N ILE A 71 13.14 0.05 3.69
CA ILE A 71 13.35 1.50 3.71
C ILE A 71 14.34 1.92 4.80
N ASP A 72 14.20 1.41 6.02
CA ASP A 72 15.09 1.78 7.14
C ASP A 72 16.52 1.28 6.90
N GLY A 73 16.69 0.14 6.23
CA GLY A 73 17.99 -0.38 5.81
C GLY A 73 18.72 0.43 4.73
N ILE A 74 18.06 1.38 4.05
CA ILE A 74 18.67 2.20 3.00
C ILE A 74 19.51 3.34 3.60
N ARG A 75 20.78 3.41 3.20
CA ARG A 75 21.66 4.54 3.56
C ARG A 75 21.12 5.85 3.00
N ASN A 76 21.12 6.91 3.82
CA ASN A 76 20.65 8.26 3.47
C ASN A 76 19.16 8.34 3.05
N ASN A 77 18.32 7.47 3.59
CA ASN A 77 16.87 7.39 3.31
C ASN A 77 16.02 8.61 3.74
N LYS A 78 16.55 9.57 4.51
CA LYS A 78 15.79 10.72 5.04
C LYS A 78 14.98 11.48 3.98
N ARG A 79 15.55 11.71 2.79
CA ARG A 79 14.85 12.40 1.69
C ARG A 79 13.69 11.57 1.15
N MET A 80 13.87 10.24 1.09
CA MET A 80 12.86 9.30 0.60
C MET A 80 11.68 9.23 1.59
N ILE A 81 11.99 9.07 2.89
CA ILE A 81 11.00 9.09 3.98
C ILE A 81 10.13 10.36 3.90
N ARG A 82 10.77 11.52 3.78
CA ARG A 82 10.04 12.80 3.69
C ARG A 82 9.15 12.96 2.47
N LYS A 83 9.57 12.40 1.33
CA LYS A 83 8.73 12.42 0.11
C LYS A 83 7.53 11.48 0.24
N MET A 84 7.65 10.42 1.02
CA MET A 84 6.58 9.45 1.28
C MET A 84 5.66 9.90 2.44
N GLY A 85 6.08 10.87 3.26
CA GLY A 85 5.30 11.37 4.40
C GLY A 85 5.17 10.35 5.53
N ILE A 86 6.23 9.58 5.78
CA ILE A 86 6.24 8.46 6.76
C ILE A 86 7.20 8.70 7.93
N GLU A 87 7.59 9.96 8.18
CA GLU A 87 8.47 10.34 9.29
C GLU A 87 7.97 9.77 10.63
N ASP A 88 6.72 10.02 10.99
CA ASP A 88 6.13 9.60 12.26
C ASP A 88 6.09 8.07 12.40
N VAL A 89 5.80 7.36 11.30
CA VAL A 89 5.78 5.89 11.25
C VAL A 89 7.16 5.31 11.52
N MET A 90 8.20 5.93 10.95
CA MET A 90 9.59 5.51 11.10
C MET A 90 10.16 5.83 12.48
N GLU A 91 9.73 6.93 13.11
CA GLU A 91 10.14 7.29 14.47
C GLU A 91 9.51 6.37 15.52
N GLY A 92 8.24 6.00 15.36
CA GLY A 92 7.54 5.07 16.25
C GLY A 92 8.14 3.66 16.27
N GLN A 93 8.65 3.16 15.13
CA GLN A 93 9.29 1.84 15.05
C GLN A 93 10.69 1.77 15.68
N LYS A 94 11.36 2.91 15.90
CA LYS A 94 12.71 2.95 16.52
C LYS A 94 12.68 2.90 18.05
N LEU A 95 11.50 3.07 18.64
CA LEU A 95 11.28 3.11 20.08
C LEU A 95 10.62 1.84 20.65
N GLY A 96 10.29 0.87 19.79
CA GLY A 96 9.80 -0.47 20.15
C GLY A 96 10.87 -1.54 19.93
#